data_AF-X1UQ79-F1
#
_entry.id   AF-X1UQ79-F1
#
_cell.length_a   1.000
_cell.length_b   1.000
_cell.length_c   1.000
_cell.angle_alpha   90.00
_cell.angle_beta   90.00
_cell.angle_gamma   90.00
#
_symmetry.space_group_name_H-M   'P 1'
#
loop_
_entity.id
_entity.type
_entity.pdbx_description
1 polymer ?
#
loop_
_entity_poly.entity_id
_entity_poly.type
_entity_poly.pdbx_seq_one_letter_code
_entity_poly.pdbx_strand_id
1 'polypeptide(L)'
;MTRKILWMLLSFLLVAALVLSSCAKEVVGEQEEEEEEEEEEEEEEEEEPAVGEPQYGGKYTVIYFATEDAGSADVQSQHWPALAYSGNVLERLMRGDYEKYGPRGTDEYDFGPHPFLPIEFLTGALAESWEVTTDKIIFHVRPGVYWTGKSINPVMERREYDAHDLVFNLKRFLGLPYAASIAGLGFIET
;
A
#
# COMPACT_ATOMS: atom_id res chain seq x y z
N MET A 1 -5.98 11.60 69.31
CA MET A 1 -5.61 11.57 67.87
C MET A 1 -4.11 11.43 67.62
N THR A 2 -3.23 11.67 68.59
CA THR A 2 -1.75 11.64 68.43
C THR A 2 -1.13 10.24 68.25
N ARG A 3 -1.72 9.18 68.85
CA ARG A 3 -1.23 7.81 68.68
C ARG A 3 -1.37 7.27 67.25
N LYS A 4 -2.47 7.59 66.54
CA LYS A 4 -2.68 7.11 65.16
C LYS A 4 -1.74 7.77 64.15
N ILE A 5 -1.40 9.03 64.37
CA ILE A 5 -0.43 9.79 63.56
C ILE A 5 0.99 9.22 63.76
N LEU A 6 1.36 8.86 65.00
CA LEU A 6 2.65 8.23 65.29
C LEU A 6 2.81 6.88 64.58
N TRP A 7 1.75 6.06 64.55
CA TRP A 7 1.77 4.76 63.88
C TRP A 7 1.86 4.89 62.35
N MET A 8 1.19 5.89 61.75
CA MET A 8 1.30 6.11 60.30
C MET A 8 2.69 6.62 59.88
N LEU A 9 3.32 7.48 60.68
CA LEU A 9 4.69 7.95 60.42
C LEU A 9 5.72 6.83 60.56
N LEU A 10 5.54 5.91 61.52
CA LEU A 10 6.44 4.76 61.70
C LEU A 10 6.34 3.78 60.53
N SER A 11 5.14 3.54 60.00
CA SER A 11 4.95 2.72 58.80
C SER A 11 5.51 3.39 57.54
N PHE A 12 5.42 4.72 57.43
CA PHE A 12 6.00 5.45 56.31
C PHE A 12 7.54 5.41 56.33
N LEU A 13 8.15 5.54 57.52
CA LEU A 13 9.60 5.43 57.70
C LEU A 13 10.16 4.04 57.37
N LEU A 14 9.43 2.97 57.70
CA LEU A 14 9.83 1.61 57.35
C LEU A 14 9.79 1.36 55.84
N VAL A 15 8.78 1.89 55.13
CA VAL A 15 8.69 1.77 53.67
C VAL A 15 9.79 2.60 52.99
N ALA A 16 10.07 3.81 53.47
CA ALA A 16 11.15 4.64 52.93
C ALA A 16 12.54 4.00 53.12
N ALA A 17 12.79 3.36 54.27
CA ALA A 17 14.04 2.63 54.51
C ALA A 17 14.22 1.42 53.58
N LEU A 18 13.13 0.71 53.25
CA LEU A 18 13.16 -0.40 52.30
C LEU A 18 13.42 0.06 50.86
N VAL A 19 12.89 1.22 50.46
CA VAL A 19 13.14 1.80 49.13
C VAL A 19 14.59 2.28 49.02
N LEU A 20 15.13 2.92 50.05
CA LEU A 20 16.52 3.39 50.06
C LEU A 20 17.54 2.23 50.04
N SER A 21 17.26 1.10 50.70
CA SER A 21 18.16 -0.06 50.63
C SER A 21 18.13 -0.79 49.28
N SER A 22 17.05 -0.63 48.50
CA SER A 22 16.93 -1.20 47.15
C SER A 22 17.66 -0.40 46.07
N CYS A 23 18.14 0.81 46.38
CA CYS A 23 18.84 1.67 45.43
C CYS A 23 20.37 1.69 45.61
N ALA A 24 20.92 0.85 46.48
CA ALA A 24 22.36 0.69 46.59
C ALA A 24 22.84 -0.41 45.63
N LYS A 25 23.06 -0.05 44.37
CA LYS A 25 23.84 -0.88 43.42
C LYS A 25 25.33 -0.58 43.64
N GLU A 26 26.09 -1.65 43.81
CA GLU A 26 27.50 -1.70 44.17
C GLU A 26 28.35 -1.29 42.95
N VAL A 27 28.99 -0.11 43.00
CA VAL A 27 29.91 0.40 41.97
C VAL A 27 31.32 -0.07 42.32
N VAL A 28 31.75 -1.22 41.78
CA VAL A 28 33.17 -1.55 41.56
C VAL A 28 33.24 -2.55 40.39
N GLY A 29 33.29 -2.06 39.15
CA GLY A 29 33.58 -2.90 37.98
C GLY A 29 33.13 -2.38 36.61
N GLU A 30 32.16 -1.45 36.53
CA GLU A 30 31.46 -1.10 35.26
C GLU A 30 32.16 0.01 34.43
N GLN A 31 33.26 0.60 34.88
CA GLN A 31 33.80 1.84 34.26
C GLN A 31 34.58 1.62 32.94
N GLU A 32 34.97 0.38 32.60
CA GLU A 32 35.60 0.08 31.30
C GLU A 32 34.63 -0.55 30.29
N GLU A 33 33.48 -1.09 30.73
CA GLU A 33 32.42 -1.59 29.83
C GLU A 33 31.45 -0.47 29.42
N GLU A 34 31.23 0.55 30.27
CA GLU A 34 30.38 1.71 29.90
C GLU A 34 31.00 2.58 28.77
N GLU A 35 32.33 2.68 28.66
CA GLU A 35 32.96 3.47 27.57
C GLU A 35 32.93 2.73 26.22
N GLU A 36 32.95 1.40 26.19
CA GLU A 36 32.76 0.62 24.94
C GLU A 36 31.27 0.52 24.53
N GLU A 37 30.33 0.46 25.48
CA GLU A 37 28.89 0.53 25.17
C GLU A 37 28.43 1.94 24.76
N GLU A 38 29.01 3.03 25.30
CA GLU A 38 28.70 4.40 24.84
C GLU A 38 29.24 4.68 23.41
N GLU A 39 30.38 4.11 23.01
CA GLU A 39 30.87 4.26 21.61
C GLU A 39 30.12 3.36 20.60
N GLU A 40 29.52 2.23 21.01
CA GLU A 40 28.66 1.41 20.11
C GLU A 40 27.19 1.89 20.06
N GLU A 41 26.67 2.59 21.08
CA GLU A 41 25.31 3.17 21.02
C GLU A 41 25.23 4.51 20.24
N GLU A 42 26.34 5.21 19.98
CA GLU A 42 26.32 6.46 19.18
C GLU A 42 26.26 6.22 17.65
N GLU A 43 26.28 4.98 17.15
CA GLU A 43 26.20 4.67 15.72
C GLU A 43 24.90 3.96 15.29
N GLU A 44 23.78 4.16 15.99
CA GLU A 44 22.44 3.84 15.46
C GLU A 44 21.38 4.83 16.00
N GLU A 45 21.65 6.13 15.92
CA GLU A 45 20.57 7.12 15.87
C GLU A 45 19.85 6.91 14.52
N GLU A 46 18.90 5.96 14.48
CA GLU A 46 17.90 5.84 13.41
C GLU A 46 17.24 7.22 13.29
N GLU A 47 17.70 8.04 12.34
CA GLU A 47 17.08 9.30 11.98
C GLU A 47 15.58 9.03 11.79
N GLU A 48 14.74 9.51 12.72
CA GLU A 48 13.31 9.48 12.52
C GLU A 48 13.05 10.11 11.15
N PRO A 49 12.42 9.38 10.22
CA PRO A 49 12.34 9.84 8.86
C PRO A 49 11.68 11.20 8.79
N ALA A 50 12.35 12.14 8.12
CA ALA A 50 11.85 13.48 7.93
C ALA A 50 10.38 13.44 7.47
N VAL A 51 9.49 14.05 8.26
CA VAL A 51 8.05 14.11 7.96
C VAL A 51 7.86 14.74 6.59
N GLY A 52 7.54 13.90 5.60
CA GLY A 52 7.31 14.32 4.21
C GLY A 52 8.14 13.59 3.16
N GLU A 53 9.19 12.83 3.54
CA GLU A 53 9.98 12.06 2.57
C GLU A 53 9.47 10.61 2.41
N PRO A 54 9.52 10.04 1.18
CA PRO A 54 9.08 8.66 0.96
C PRO A 54 9.92 7.66 1.75
N GLN A 55 9.24 6.85 2.58
CA GLN A 55 9.86 5.74 3.29
C GLN A 55 9.93 4.51 2.41
N TYR A 56 11.15 4.03 2.16
CA TYR A 56 11.40 2.84 1.35
C TYR A 56 11.74 1.64 2.23
N GLY A 57 11.32 0.45 1.81
CA GLY A 57 11.52 -0.79 2.56
C GLY A 57 10.32 -1.17 3.44
N GLY A 58 10.41 -2.34 4.07
CA GLY A 58 9.35 -2.88 4.92
C GLY A 58 8.40 -3.87 4.26
N LYS A 59 7.45 -4.38 5.06
CA LYS A 59 6.42 -5.33 4.63
C LYS A 59 5.04 -4.80 4.99
N TYR A 60 4.21 -4.59 3.98
CA TYR A 60 2.81 -4.26 4.18
C TYR A 60 1.97 -5.54 4.20
N THR A 61 1.24 -5.77 5.30
CA THR A 61 0.33 -6.91 5.43
C THR A 61 -1.11 -6.41 5.39
N VAL A 62 -1.83 -6.78 4.32
CA VAL A 62 -3.24 -6.42 4.14
C VAL A 62 -4.11 -7.59 4.56
N ILE A 63 -5.08 -7.32 5.42
CA ILE A 63 -6.19 -8.23 5.68
C ILE A 63 -7.36 -7.73 4.87
N TYR A 64 -7.66 -8.43 3.77
CA TYR A 64 -8.88 -8.22 3.00
C TYR A 64 -9.96 -9.19 3.54
N PHE A 65 -11.23 -8.77 3.53
CA PHE A 65 -12.40 -9.49 4.07
C PHE A 65 -12.23 -11.02 4.14
N ALA A 66 -12.37 -11.59 5.36
CA ALA A 66 -12.41 -13.01 5.71
C ALA A 66 -11.98 -14.04 4.63
N THR A 67 -10.68 -14.33 4.55
CA THR A 67 -10.07 -15.65 4.22
C THR A 67 -10.68 -16.46 3.07
N GLU A 68 -11.02 -15.86 1.93
CA GLU A 68 -11.34 -16.62 0.71
C GLU A 68 -10.12 -16.63 -0.22
N ASP A 69 -9.76 -17.81 -0.74
CA ASP A 69 -8.82 -17.92 -1.85
C ASP A 69 -9.34 -17.09 -3.04
N ALA A 70 -8.44 -16.48 -3.80
CA ALA A 70 -8.79 -15.68 -4.98
C ALA A 70 -9.60 -16.48 -6.01
N GLY A 71 -9.44 -17.80 -6.03
CA GLY A 71 -10.14 -18.74 -6.93
C GLY A 71 -9.66 -18.68 -8.39
N SER A 72 -9.12 -17.54 -8.82
CA SER A 72 -8.49 -17.34 -10.13
C SER A 72 -7.53 -16.16 -10.08
N ALA A 73 -6.42 -16.24 -10.83
CA ALA A 73 -5.53 -15.11 -11.09
C ALA A 73 -5.98 -14.24 -12.29
N ASP A 74 -6.96 -14.72 -13.05
CA ASP A 74 -7.49 -14.02 -14.22
C ASP A 74 -8.62 -13.06 -13.85
N VAL A 75 -8.34 -11.75 -13.96
CA VAL A 75 -9.31 -10.67 -13.72
C VAL A 75 -10.58 -10.77 -14.55
N GLN A 76 -10.49 -11.33 -15.75
CA GLN A 76 -11.64 -11.44 -16.65
C GLN A 76 -12.58 -12.58 -16.24
N SER A 77 -12.21 -13.42 -15.27
CA SER A 77 -13.16 -14.37 -14.69
C SER A 77 -14.24 -13.63 -13.86
N GLN A 78 -14.00 -12.38 -13.46
CA GLN A 78 -14.89 -11.56 -12.62
C GLN A 78 -15.37 -12.24 -11.32
N HIS A 79 -14.63 -13.24 -10.85
CA HIS A 79 -14.95 -13.89 -9.58
C HIS A 79 -14.54 -12.96 -8.43
N TRP A 80 -15.44 -12.74 -7.49
CA TRP A 80 -15.05 -12.25 -6.17
C TRP A 80 -14.43 -13.42 -5.38
N PRO A 81 -13.29 -13.26 -4.69
CA PRO A 81 -12.52 -12.03 -4.47
C PRO A 81 -11.32 -11.82 -5.42
N ALA A 82 -11.21 -12.51 -6.56
CA ALA A 82 -10.06 -12.39 -7.49
C ALA A 82 -9.68 -10.93 -7.86
N LEU A 83 -10.68 -10.05 -7.99
CA LEU A 83 -10.47 -8.62 -8.26
C LEU A 83 -9.65 -7.90 -7.17
N ALA A 84 -9.74 -8.32 -5.91
CA ALA A 84 -9.01 -7.73 -4.80
C ALA A 84 -7.51 -8.07 -4.82
N TYR A 85 -7.16 -9.27 -5.31
CA TYR A 85 -5.77 -9.72 -5.41
C TYR A 85 -5.07 -9.15 -6.64
N SER A 86 -5.77 -9.17 -7.77
CA SER A 86 -5.24 -8.79 -9.07
C SER A 86 -4.94 -7.29 -9.22
N GLY A 87 -5.65 -6.42 -8.51
CA GLY A 87 -5.41 -4.97 -8.54
C GLY A 87 -4.01 -4.53 -8.08
N ASN A 88 -3.26 -5.41 -7.39
CA ASN A 88 -1.89 -5.12 -6.94
C ASN A 88 -0.81 -5.57 -7.94
N VAL A 89 -1.17 -6.39 -8.94
CA VAL A 89 -0.21 -7.01 -9.87
C VAL A 89 -0.53 -6.71 -11.34
N LEU A 90 -1.73 -6.23 -11.63
CA LEU A 90 -2.17 -5.78 -12.96
C LEU A 90 -2.53 -4.30 -12.91
N GLU A 91 -2.22 -3.60 -13.99
CA GLU A 91 -2.50 -2.18 -14.14
C GLU A 91 -3.73 -1.93 -15.03
N ARG A 92 -4.34 -0.76 -14.89
CA ARG A 92 -5.52 -0.31 -15.64
C ARG A 92 -5.14 0.55 -16.84
N LEU A 93 -6.09 0.72 -17.77
CA LEU A 93 -5.90 1.62 -18.91
C LEU A 93 -5.72 3.08 -18.45
N MET A 94 -6.54 3.49 -17.48
CA MET A 94 -6.56 4.80 -16.83
C MET A 94 -6.73 4.59 -15.33
N ARG A 95 -6.31 5.55 -14.51
CA ARG A 95 -6.44 5.50 -13.06
C ARG A 95 -6.91 6.83 -12.49
N GLY A 96 -7.40 6.80 -11.26
CA GLY A 96 -7.63 8.04 -10.52
C GLY A 96 -6.33 8.78 -10.22
N ASP A 97 -6.37 10.09 -10.40
CA ASP A 97 -5.27 10.98 -10.04
C ASP A 97 -5.35 11.36 -8.56
N TYR A 98 -5.16 10.34 -7.72
CA TYR A 98 -5.22 10.45 -6.26
C TYR A 98 -4.15 11.40 -5.72
N GLU A 99 -2.96 11.41 -6.34
CA GLU A 99 -1.86 12.28 -5.92
C GLU A 99 -2.21 13.75 -6.11
N LYS A 100 -2.90 14.09 -7.20
CA LYS A 100 -3.30 15.47 -7.48
C LYS A 100 -4.59 15.87 -6.77
N TYR A 101 -5.63 15.05 -6.81
CA TYR A 101 -6.98 15.45 -6.35
C TYR A 101 -7.40 14.85 -5.02
N GLY A 102 -6.67 13.85 -4.51
CA GLY A 102 -6.96 13.22 -3.23
C GLY A 102 -6.50 14.08 -2.04
N PRO A 103 -6.65 13.56 -0.81
CA PRO A 103 -6.33 14.30 0.42
C PRO A 103 -4.88 14.78 0.56
N ARG A 104 -3.95 14.18 -0.20
CA ARG A 104 -2.53 14.60 -0.24
C ARG A 104 -2.24 15.66 -1.30
N GLY A 105 -3.19 15.92 -2.20
CA GLY A 105 -3.13 16.91 -3.27
C GLY A 105 -4.05 18.09 -2.98
N THR A 106 -5.05 18.32 -3.84
CA THR A 106 -6.02 19.42 -3.71
C THR A 106 -7.23 19.09 -2.86
N ASP A 107 -7.44 17.82 -2.49
CA ASP A 107 -8.62 17.35 -1.72
C ASP A 107 -9.97 17.68 -2.39
N GLU A 108 -10.00 17.78 -3.72
CA GLU A 108 -11.21 18.04 -4.51
C GLU A 108 -12.08 16.78 -4.69
N TYR A 109 -11.49 15.59 -4.56
CA TYR A 109 -12.19 14.33 -4.74
C TYR A 109 -11.72 13.27 -3.73
N ASP A 110 -12.67 12.61 -3.07
CA ASP A 110 -12.40 11.70 -1.95
C ASP A 110 -11.87 10.32 -2.37
N PHE A 111 -11.99 9.95 -3.65
CA PHE A 111 -11.68 8.61 -4.18
C PHE A 111 -12.29 7.47 -3.35
N GLY A 112 -13.49 7.71 -2.81
CA GLY A 112 -14.28 6.68 -2.13
C GLY A 112 -14.69 5.54 -3.08
N PRO A 113 -15.38 4.49 -2.56
CA PRO A 113 -15.86 3.36 -3.35
C PRO A 113 -17.07 3.74 -4.23
N HIS A 114 -16.87 4.70 -5.13
CA HIS A 114 -17.87 5.15 -6.09
C HIS A 114 -17.88 4.21 -7.31
N PRO A 115 -19.06 3.90 -7.87
CA PRO A 115 -19.17 3.02 -9.04
C PRO A 115 -18.60 3.64 -10.33
N PHE A 116 -18.36 4.96 -10.33
CA PHE A 116 -17.87 5.72 -11.47
C PHE A 116 -16.92 6.81 -11.00
N LEU A 117 -15.78 6.92 -11.68
CA LEU A 117 -14.78 7.97 -11.46
C LEU A 117 -14.95 9.02 -12.56
N PRO A 118 -15.28 10.29 -12.23
CA PRO A 118 -15.41 11.35 -13.22
C PRO A 118 -14.13 11.55 -14.04
N ILE A 119 -14.28 11.91 -15.31
CA ILE A 119 -13.19 11.98 -16.28
C ILE A 119 -12.14 13.03 -15.88
N GLU A 120 -12.58 14.13 -15.27
CA GLU A 120 -11.73 15.21 -14.77
C GLU A 120 -10.77 14.76 -13.65
N PHE A 121 -11.06 13.64 -12.97
CA PHE A 121 -10.22 13.07 -11.93
C PHE A 121 -9.43 11.83 -12.40
N LEU A 122 -9.48 11.51 -13.69
CA LEU A 122 -8.68 10.47 -14.30
C LEU A 122 -7.32 11.01 -14.78
N THR A 123 -6.31 10.16 -14.67
CA THR A 123 -5.00 10.34 -15.27
C THR A 123 -4.56 9.06 -15.99
N GLY A 124 -3.53 9.21 -16.83
CA GLY A 124 -3.01 8.12 -17.66
C GLY A 124 -2.31 7.04 -16.84
N ALA A 125 -2.61 5.76 -17.14
CA ALA A 125 -1.91 4.59 -16.62
C ALA A 125 -1.21 3.86 -17.78
N LEU A 126 -1.75 2.72 -18.26
CA LEU A 126 -1.23 2.04 -19.46
C LEU A 126 -1.45 2.86 -20.74
N ALA A 127 -2.50 3.69 -20.80
CA ALA A 127 -2.59 4.78 -21.75
C ALA A 127 -2.09 6.06 -21.07
N GLU A 128 -1.14 6.77 -21.69
CA GLU A 128 -0.63 8.03 -21.12
C GLU A 128 -1.58 9.21 -21.38
N SER A 129 -2.35 9.15 -22.45
CA SER A 129 -3.37 10.14 -22.82
C SER A 129 -4.40 9.54 -23.78
N TRP A 130 -5.49 10.27 -24.02
CA TRP A 130 -6.52 9.88 -24.97
C TRP A 130 -7.17 11.10 -25.62
N GLU A 131 -7.71 10.91 -26.82
CA GLU A 131 -8.47 11.91 -27.56
C GLU A 131 -9.89 11.40 -27.75
N VAL A 132 -10.86 12.20 -27.34
CA VAL A 132 -12.29 11.92 -27.54
C VAL A 132 -12.79 12.75 -28.71
N THR A 133 -13.30 12.09 -29.73
CA THR A 133 -13.95 12.71 -30.89
C THR A 133 -15.40 12.23 -30.99
N THR A 134 -16.16 12.75 -31.94
CA THR A 134 -17.56 12.36 -32.14
C THR A 134 -17.72 10.92 -32.63
N ASP A 135 -16.72 10.38 -33.32
CA ASP A 135 -16.75 9.08 -33.99
C ASP A 135 -15.87 8.03 -33.30
N LYS A 136 -14.84 8.44 -32.55
CA LYS A 136 -13.88 7.51 -31.92
C LYS A 136 -13.21 8.07 -30.68
N ILE A 137 -12.62 7.16 -29.91
CA ILE A 137 -11.66 7.47 -28.85
C ILE A 137 -10.31 6.89 -29.26
N ILE A 138 -9.26 7.71 -29.26
CA ILE A 138 -7.89 7.28 -29.57
C ILE A 138 -7.12 7.22 -28.26
N PHE A 139 -6.61 6.03 -27.90
CA PHE A 139 -5.76 5.84 -26.73
C PHE A 139 -4.29 5.82 -27.15
N HIS A 140 -3.47 6.63 -26.48
CA HIS A 140 -2.02 6.64 -26.67
C HIS A 140 -1.38 5.71 -25.64
N VAL A 141 -0.95 4.52 -26.08
CA VAL A 141 -0.33 3.51 -25.20
C VAL A 141 1.03 4.01 -24.72
N ARG A 142 1.26 3.94 -23.41
CA ARG A 142 2.48 4.43 -22.75
C ARG A 142 3.68 3.56 -23.16
N PRO A 143 4.73 4.14 -23.78
CA PRO A 143 5.96 3.41 -24.07
C PRO A 143 6.76 3.11 -22.78
N GLY A 144 7.62 2.10 -22.83
CA GLY A 144 8.51 1.75 -21.72
C GLY A 144 7.84 1.01 -20.57
N VAL A 145 6.59 0.56 -20.73
CA VAL A 145 5.92 -0.36 -19.80
C VAL A 145 6.27 -1.80 -20.18
N TYR A 146 6.60 -2.65 -19.21
CA TYR A 146 7.03 -4.03 -19.48
C TYR A 146 6.19 -5.04 -18.71
N TRP A 147 5.81 -6.11 -19.38
CA TRP A 147 5.44 -7.34 -18.70
C TRP A 147 6.66 -7.86 -17.93
N THR A 148 6.48 -8.19 -16.66
CA THR A 148 7.61 -8.55 -15.78
C THR A 148 8.33 -9.82 -16.24
N GLY A 149 7.62 -10.73 -16.91
CA GLY A 149 8.10 -12.10 -17.19
C GLY A 149 8.30 -12.96 -15.94
N LYS A 150 8.00 -12.42 -14.76
CA LYS A 150 8.20 -13.08 -13.46
C LYS A 150 6.92 -13.80 -13.09
N SER A 151 6.95 -15.13 -13.12
CA SER A 151 5.85 -15.99 -12.68
C SER A 151 6.42 -17.26 -12.07
N ILE A 152 5.71 -17.83 -11.09
CA ILE A 152 6.02 -19.18 -10.54
C ILE A 152 5.99 -20.23 -11.67
N ASN A 153 5.09 -20.02 -12.64
CA ASN A 153 4.99 -20.79 -13.87
C ASN A 153 5.31 -19.85 -15.05
N PRO A 154 6.53 -19.86 -15.62
CA PRO A 154 6.89 -18.98 -16.73
C PRO A 154 5.95 -19.17 -17.93
N VAL A 155 5.24 -18.11 -18.30
CA VAL A 155 4.29 -18.10 -19.45
C VAL A 155 4.77 -17.21 -20.59
N MET A 156 5.72 -16.32 -20.33
CA MET A 156 6.31 -15.42 -21.32
C MET A 156 7.63 -14.85 -20.82
N GLU A 157 8.53 -14.53 -21.75
CA GLU A 157 9.70 -13.71 -21.49
C GLU A 157 9.30 -12.25 -21.20
N ARG A 158 10.19 -11.52 -20.51
CA ARG A 158 10.04 -10.07 -20.33
C ARG A 158 9.99 -9.39 -21.69
N ARG A 159 8.94 -8.60 -21.93
CA ARG A 159 8.78 -7.78 -23.15
C ARG A 159 7.97 -6.53 -22.87
N GLU A 160 8.06 -5.57 -23.78
CA GLU A 160 7.27 -4.34 -23.72
C GLU A 160 5.77 -4.65 -23.87
N TYR A 161 4.96 -3.89 -23.13
CA TYR A 161 3.52 -3.82 -23.29
C TYR A 161 3.21 -2.88 -24.46
N ASP A 162 2.39 -3.33 -25.40
CA ASP A 162 2.04 -2.53 -26.57
C ASP A 162 0.53 -2.54 -26.87
N ALA A 163 0.13 -1.89 -27.96
CA ALA A 163 -1.26 -1.82 -28.38
C ALA A 163 -1.87 -3.20 -28.69
N HIS A 164 -1.07 -4.20 -29.08
CA HIS A 164 -1.58 -5.54 -29.35
C HIS A 164 -2.07 -6.21 -28.07
N ASP A 165 -1.38 -5.99 -26.94
CA ASP A 165 -1.82 -6.49 -25.64
C ASP A 165 -3.17 -5.88 -25.22
N LEU A 166 -3.33 -4.58 -25.42
CA LEU A 166 -4.60 -3.89 -25.16
C LEU A 166 -5.73 -4.47 -26.00
N VAL A 167 -5.50 -4.59 -27.31
CA VAL A 167 -6.48 -5.14 -28.26
C VAL A 167 -6.81 -6.59 -27.93
N PHE A 168 -5.82 -7.42 -27.60
CA PHE A 168 -6.02 -8.80 -27.18
C PHE A 168 -6.94 -8.89 -25.95
N ASN A 169 -6.65 -8.12 -24.91
CA ASN A 169 -7.45 -8.12 -23.68
C ASN A 169 -8.87 -7.60 -23.92
N LEU A 170 -9.04 -6.55 -24.74
CA LEU A 170 -10.35 -6.02 -25.09
C LEU A 170 -11.17 -7.04 -25.89
N LYS A 171 -10.58 -7.68 -26.91
CA LYS A 171 -11.26 -8.72 -27.71
C LYS A 171 -11.64 -9.92 -26.84
N ARG A 172 -10.75 -10.34 -25.95
CA ARG A 172 -11.04 -11.41 -24.99
C ARG A 172 -12.20 -11.05 -24.07
N PHE A 173 -12.22 -9.82 -23.55
CA PHE A 173 -13.30 -9.31 -22.72
C PHE A 173 -14.64 -9.31 -23.47
N LEU A 174 -14.68 -8.76 -24.69
CA LEU A 174 -15.88 -8.70 -25.52
C LEU A 174 -16.42 -10.08 -25.93
N GLY A 175 -15.56 -11.10 -25.94
CA GLY A 175 -15.97 -12.49 -26.18
C GLY A 175 -16.66 -13.17 -24.99
N LEU A 176 -16.71 -12.54 -23.81
CA LEU A 176 -17.30 -13.13 -22.62
C LEU A 176 -18.83 -12.93 -22.58
N PRO A 177 -19.61 -13.91 -22.07
CA PRO A 177 -21.07 -13.83 -22.07
C PRO A 177 -21.64 -12.56 -21.43
N TYR A 178 -20.97 -12.04 -20.39
CA TYR A 178 -21.42 -10.84 -19.69
C TYR A 178 -21.09 -9.54 -20.43
N ALA A 179 -20.11 -9.55 -21.34
CA ALA A 179 -19.77 -8.40 -22.20
C ALA A 179 -20.57 -8.40 -23.52
N ALA A 180 -21.42 -9.41 -23.74
CA ALA A 180 -22.23 -9.55 -24.94
C ALA A 180 -23.16 -8.34 -25.18
N SER A 181 -23.57 -7.64 -24.13
CA SER A 181 -24.35 -6.40 -24.26
C SER A 181 -23.53 -5.28 -24.90
N ILE A 182 -22.23 -5.15 -24.57
CA ILE A 182 -21.33 -4.14 -25.15
C ILE A 182 -21.00 -4.50 -26.60
N ALA A 183 -20.67 -5.77 -26.85
CA ALA A 183 -20.39 -6.25 -28.21
C ALA A 183 -21.63 -6.09 -29.12
N GLY A 184 -22.83 -6.40 -28.61
CA GLY A 184 -24.09 -6.28 -29.35
C GLY A 184 -24.52 -4.84 -29.66
N LEU A 185 -23.98 -3.84 -28.95
CA LEU A 185 -24.25 -2.43 -29.22
C LEU A 185 -23.48 -1.89 -30.43
N GLY A 186 -22.50 -2.64 -30.96
CA GLY A 186 -21.75 -2.25 -32.17
C GLY A 186 -20.86 -1.02 -31.99
N PHE A 187 -20.57 -0.61 -30.74
CA PHE A 187 -19.70 0.54 -30.45
C PHE A 187 -18.21 0.28 -30.69
N ILE A 188 -17.83 -0.99 -30.88
CA ILE A 188 -16.44 -1.40 -31.08
C ILE A 188 -16.38 -2.23 -32.36
N GLU A 189 -15.72 -1.67 -33.39
CA GLU A 189 -15.33 -2.44 -34.58
C GLU A 189 -14.14 -3.35 -34.20
N THR A 190 -14.34 -4.66 -34.26
CA THR A 190 -13.35 -5.68 -33.85
C THR A 190 -12.59 -6.28 -35.03
#